data_AF-A0A9P7DPY5-F1
#
_entry.id   AF-A0A9P7DPY5-F1
#
_cell.length_a   1.000
_cell.length_b   1.000
_cell.length_c   1.000
_cell.angle_alpha   90.00
_cell.angle_beta   90.00
_cell.angle_gamma   90.00
#
_symmetry.space_group_name_H-M   'P 1'
#
loop_
_entity.id
_entity.type
_entity.pdbx_description
1 polymer ?
#
loop_
_entity_poly.entity_id
_entity_poly.type
_entity_poly.pdbx_seq_one_letter_code
_entity_poly.pdbx_strand_id
1 'polypeptide(L)'
;MARSGHSTQLTSGRHRAHQPQTQKLMENEILELKNYLPEWTSAKRKEKQAVFTAIARAARLFAPKVNQAQWKKRKQIYKTWLFNNRKKKERKDMIKYGRKWTPRMVIYQWNQEEVLKRIEDESGAKPGGPSMFKHYQAAVKRVMAELSDDELEKAKETAEK
;
A
#
# COMPACT_ATOMS: atom_id res chain seq x y z
N MET A 1 42.10 -27.24 -19.07
CA MET A 1 41.55 -27.10 -17.71
C MET A 1 41.33 -25.63 -17.42
N ALA A 2 40.08 -25.16 -17.45
CA ALA A 2 39.73 -23.76 -17.15
C ALA A 2 38.64 -23.74 -16.07
N ARG A 3 38.95 -23.13 -14.93
CA ARG A 3 38.08 -23.02 -13.76
C ARG A 3 37.12 -21.85 -13.96
N SER A 4 35.83 -22.13 -14.18
CA SER A 4 34.76 -21.14 -14.10
C SER A 4 34.19 -21.13 -12.68
N GLY A 5 34.68 -20.20 -11.86
CA GLY A 5 34.10 -19.90 -10.56
C GLY A 5 32.92 -18.94 -10.74
N HIS A 6 31.69 -19.45 -10.67
CA HIS A 6 30.49 -18.64 -10.52
C HIS A 6 30.49 -18.00 -9.13
N SER A 7 30.83 -16.71 -9.06
CA SER A 7 30.66 -15.89 -7.86
C SER A 7 29.24 -15.35 -7.82
N THR A 8 28.37 -16.02 -7.08
CA THR A 8 27.04 -15.51 -6.71
C THR A 8 27.23 -14.36 -5.71
N GLN A 9 27.14 -13.13 -6.21
CA GLN A 9 26.99 -11.96 -5.35
C GLN A 9 25.62 -12.03 -4.66
N LEU A 10 25.64 -12.47 -3.41
CA LEU A 10 24.52 -12.36 -2.48
C LEU A 10 24.18 -10.87 -2.33
N THR A 11 22.97 -10.51 -2.74
CA THR A 11 22.39 -9.19 -2.54
C THR A 11 22.36 -8.87 -1.05
N SER A 12 23.30 -8.02 -0.62
CA SER A 12 23.36 -7.49 0.74
C SER A 12 21.99 -6.93 1.14
N GLY A 13 21.40 -7.55 2.15
CA GLY A 13 20.17 -7.06 2.77
C GLY A 13 20.37 -5.63 3.24
N ARG A 14 19.37 -4.78 2.98
CA ARG A 14 19.26 -3.42 3.50
C ARG A 14 19.69 -3.39 4.97
N HIS A 15 20.89 -2.90 5.23
CA HIS A 15 21.31 -2.52 6.55
C HIS A 15 20.28 -1.52 7.08
N ARG A 16 19.53 -1.91 8.12
CA ARG A 16 18.80 -0.98 8.96
C ARG A 16 19.81 0.08 9.37
N ALA A 17 19.60 1.32 8.90
CA ALA A 17 20.40 2.45 9.30
C ALA A 17 20.53 2.43 10.83
N HIS A 18 21.77 2.36 11.29
CA HIS A 18 22.14 2.50 12.70
C HIS A 18 21.29 3.61 13.31
N GLN A 19 20.49 3.27 14.34
CA GLN A 19 19.94 4.30 15.20
C GLN A 19 21.14 4.99 15.85
N PRO A 20 21.37 6.29 15.61
CA PRO A 20 22.40 7.00 16.35
C PRO A 20 21.94 7.01 17.81
N GLN A 21 22.83 6.62 18.72
CA GLN A 21 22.59 6.61 20.15
C GLN A 21 21.90 7.92 20.57
N THR A 22 20.65 7.80 21.01
CA THR A 22 19.82 8.94 21.41
C THR A 22 20.47 9.62 22.61
N GLN A 23 21.00 10.82 22.42
CA GLN A 23 21.22 11.71 23.57
C GLN A 23 19.89 11.81 24.30
N LYS A 24 19.86 11.38 25.57
CA LYS A 24 18.65 11.36 26.38
C LYS A 24 18.07 12.77 26.40
N LEU A 25 16.84 12.90 25.91
CA LEU A 25 16.06 14.14 26.04
C LEU A 25 15.80 14.35 27.53
N MET A 26 16.01 15.56 28.04
CA MET A 26 15.66 15.90 29.41
C MET A 26 14.13 15.88 29.56
N GLU A 27 13.65 15.57 30.75
CA GLU A 27 12.21 15.43 31.01
C GLU A 27 11.45 16.74 30.71
N ASN A 28 12.06 17.88 31.00
CA ASN A 28 11.51 19.21 30.69
C ASN A 28 11.41 19.48 29.18
N GLU A 29 12.38 19.00 28.38
CA GLU A 29 12.28 19.09 26.91
C GLU A 29 11.14 18.22 26.39
N ILE A 30 10.94 17.03 26.97
CA ILE A 30 9.87 16.11 26.60
C ILE A 30 8.50 16.70 26.94
N LEU A 31 8.36 17.40 28.08
CA LEU A 31 7.12 18.04 28.49
C LEU A 31 6.68 19.09 27.45
N GLU A 32 7.60 19.96 27.02
CA GLU A 32 7.32 20.93 25.97
C GLU A 32 6.96 20.25 24.64
N LEU A 33 7.69 19.20 24.25
CA LEU A 33 7.36 18.45 23.04
C LEU A 33 5.95 17.81 23.11
N LYS A 34 5.50 17.38 24.29
CA LYS A 34 4.13 16.88 24.51
C LYS A 34 3.09 17.98 24.41
N ASN A 35 3.35 19.16 24.98
CA ASN A 35 2.42 20.30 24.97
C ASN A 35 2.08 20.73 23.54
N TYR A 36 3.09 20.80 22.67
CA TYR A 36 2.91 21.18 21.26
C TYR A 36 2.61 20.00 20.31
N LEU A 37 2.53 18.78 20.84
CA LEU A 37 2.26 17.59 20.03
C LEU A 37 0.90 17.68 19.30
N PRO A 38 -0.21 18.11 19.93
CA PRO A 38 -1.49 18.27 19.24
C PRO A 38 -1.39 19.24 18.06
N GLU A 39 -0.79 20.42 18.26
CA GLU A 39 -0.59 21.43 17.22
C GLU A 39 0.26 20.90 16.06
N TRP A 40 1.34 20.18 16.36
CA TRP A 40 2.17 19.53 15.35
C TRP A 40 1.43 18.45 14.56
N THR A 41 0.57 17.67 15.21
CA THR A 41 -0.20 16.61 14.55
C THR A 41 -1.33 17.14 13.67
N SER A 42 -1.94 18.27 14.06
CA SER A 42 -3.02 18.95 13.34
C SER A 42 -2.53 19.85 12.21
N ALA A 43 -1.29 20.37 12.30
CA ALA A 43 -0.74 21.28 11.30
C ALA A 43 -0.61 20.64 9.90
N LYS A 44 -0.89 21.44 8.86
CA LYS A 44 -0.68 21.04 7.45
C LYS A 44 0.80 21.08 7.09
N ARG A 45 1.19 20.43 5.98
CA ARG A 45 2.60 20.36 5.52
C ARG A 45 3.29 21.73 5.44
N LYS A 46 2.57 22.77 5.01
CA LYS A 46 3.07 24.15 4.88
C LYS A 46 3.30 24.82 6.24
N GLU A 47 2.45 24.55 7.22
CA GLU A 47 2.49 25.16 8.57
C GLU A 47 3.42 24.42 9.53
N LYS A 48 3.68 23.13 9.28
CA LYS A 48 4.56 22.30 10.12
C LYS A 48 5.92 22.93 10.35
N GLN A 49 6.52 23.56 9.35
CA GLN A 49 7.84 24.19 9.54
C GLN A 49 7.79 25.35 10.55
N ALA A 50 6.72 26.14 10.56
CA ALA A 50 6.51 27.22 11.52
C ALA A 50 6.28 26.66 12.93
N VAL A 51 5.37 25.68 13.06
CA VAL A 51 5.09 25.00 14.33
C VAL A 51 6.34 24.36 14.90
N PHE A 52 7.11 23.63 14.10
CA PHE A 52 8.38 23.05 14.56
C PHE A 52 9.39 24.11 15.01
N THR A 53 9.41 25.27 14.37
CA THR A 53 10.32 26.36 14.76
C THR A 53 9.92 26.92 16.12
N ALA A 54 8.63 27.06 16.41
CA ALA A 54 8.13 27.46 17.73
C ALA A 54 8.49 26.41 18.80
N ILE A 55 8.22 25.13 18.54
CA ILE A 55 8.59 24.01 19.41
C ILE A 55 10.09 24.00 19.70
N ALA A 56 10.92 24.11 18.66
CA ALA A 56 12.37 24.09 18.81
C ALA A 56 12.89 25.32 19.57
N ARG A 57 12.20 26.45 19.54
CA ARG A 57 12.55 27.63 20.35
C ARG A 57 12.17 27.43 21.81
N ALA A 58 10.98 26.90 22.10
CA ALA A 58 10.54 26.60 23.46
C ALA A 58 11.43 25.55 24.13
N ALA A 59 11.66 24.41 23.45
CA ALA A 59 12.52 23.34 23.96
C ALA A 59 14.00 23.76 24.11
N ARG A 60 14.45 24.80 23.38
CA ARG A 60 15.82 25.31 23.50
C ARG A 60 16.11 25.91 24.88
N LEU A 61 15.10 26.48 25.54
CA LEU A 61 15.26 27.09 26.87
C LEU A 61 15.63 26.05 27.93
N PHE A 62 15.19 24.81 27.74
CA PHE A 62 15.42 23.69 28.64
C PHE A 62 16.57 22.78 28.20
N ALA A 63 17.11 22.99 27.00
CA ALA A 63 18.22 22.20 26.49
C ALA A 63 19.55 22.65 27.11
N PRO A 64 20.51 21.73 27.33
CA PRO A 64 21.85 22.12 27.74
C PRO A 64 22.49 23.07 26.71
N LYS A 65 23.40 23.94 27.17
CA LYS A 65 24.14 24.86 26.28
C LYS A 65 24.97 24.01 25.32
N VAL A 66 24.56 23.98 24.05
CA VAL A 66 25.17 23.16 23.00
C VAL A 66 25.64 24.02 21.84
N ASN A 67 26.73 23.59 21.19
CA ASN A 67 27.25 24.25 20.00
C ASN A 67 26.28 24.11 18.82
N GLN A 68 26.41 24.97 17.80
CA GLN A 68 25.47 24.99 16.66
C GLN A 68 25.33 23.64 15.93
N ALA A 69 26.42 22.87 15.81
CA ALA A 69 26.39 21.53 15.22
C ALA A 69 25.63 20.52 16.09
N GLN A 70 25.79 20.59 17.40
CA GLN A 70 25.05 19.76 18.36
C GLN A 70 23.57 20.16 18.39
N TRP A 71 23.26 21.46 18.27
CA TRP A 71 21.89 21.95 18.15
C TRP A 71 21.17 21.43 16.90
N LYS A 72 21.87 21.33 15.76
CA LYS A 72 21.31 20.68 14.55
C LYS A 72 20.95 19.22 14.82
N LYS A 73 21.81 18.46 15.52
CA LYS A 73 21.54 17.07 15.91
C LYS A 73 20.35 16.98 16.87
N ARG A 74 20.26 17.87 17.86
CA ARG A 74 19.15 17.92 18.84
C ARG A 74 17.80 18.19 18.16
N LYS A 75 17.74 19.14 17.23
CA LYS A 75 16.54 19.40 16.41
C LYS A 75 16.11 18.16 15.62
N GLN A 76 17.05 17.37 15.13
CA GLN A 76 16.72 16.11 14.45
C GLN A 76 16.11 15.09 15.42
N ILE A 77 16.62 15.01 16.65
CA ILE A 77 16.03 14.17 17.71
C ILE A 77 14.59 14.62 18.03
N TYR A 78 14.33 15.92 18.15
CA TYR A 78 12.96 16.44 18.36
C TYR A 78 12.02 16.06 17.21
N LYS A 79 12.47 16.18 15.96
CA LYS A 79 11.66 15.78 14.79
C LYS A 79 11.31 14.29 14.83
N THR A 80 12.30 13.44 15.12
CA THR A 80 12.09 12.00 15.25
C THR A 80 11.14 11.68 16.40
N TRP A 81 11.28 12.35 17.54
CA TRP A 81 10.40 12.17 18.69
C TRP A 81 8.96 12.56 18.36
N LEU A 82 8.73 13.73 17.76
CA LEU A 82 7.39 14.19 17.37
C LEU A 82 6.76 13.28 16.30
N PHE A 83 7.56 12.73 15.39
CA PHE A 83 7.09 11.79 14.38
C PHE A 83 6.66 10.45 15.00
N ASN A 84 7.45 9.92 15.93
CA ASN A 84 7.19 8.65 16.60
C ASN A 84 6.01 8.72 17.58
N ASN A 85 5.82 9.88 18.22
CA ASN A 85 4.76 10.12 19.21
C ASN A 85 3.49 10.71 18.60
N ARG A 86 3.46 10.97 17.29
CA ARG A 86 2.21 11.29 16.60
C ARG A 86 1.25 10.12 16.76
N LYS A 87 -0.02 10.41 17.13
CA LYS A 87 -1.09 9.41 17.20
C LYS A 87 -1.01 8.50 15.97
N LYS A 88 -0.83 7.19 16.20
CA LYS A 88 -0.85 6.19 15.13
C LYS A 88 -2.19 6.35 14.43
N LYS A 89 -2.15 6.51 13.11
CA LYS A 89 -3.37 6.45 12.31
C LYS A 89 -4.02 5.11 12.64
N GLU A 90 -5.28 5.13 13.06
CA GLU A 90 -6.04 3.89 13.27
C GLU A 90 -5.82 3.00 12.06
N ARG A 91 -5.44 1.75 12.31
CA ARG A 91 -5.33 0.78 11.22
C ARG A 91 -6.73 0.71 10.63
N LYS A 92 -6.87 1.16 9.39
CA LYS A 92 -8.12 0.98 8.66
C LYS A 92 -8.48 -0.49 8.78
N ASP A 93 -9.75 -0.76 9.07
CA ASP A 93 -10.25 -2.13 9.12
C ASP A 93 -9.83 -2.87 7.87
N MET A 94 -9.58 -4.17 8.03
CA MET A 94 -9.20 -5.05 6.94
C MET A 94 -10.36 -5.11 5.93
N ILE A 95 -10.35 -4.20 4.95
CA ILE A 95 -11.21 -4.28 3.77
C ILE A 95 -10.87 -5.62 3.11
N LYS A 96 -11.81 -6.58 3.06
CA LYS A 96 -11.61 -7.84 2.33
C LYS A 96 -11.23 -7.50 0.88
N TYR A 97 -9.97 -7.69 0.50
CA TYR A 97 -9.45 -7.42 -0.84
C TYR A 97 -9.80 -8.52 -1.86
N GLY A 98 -10.97 -9.14 -1.73
CA GLY A 98 -11.50 -10.09 -2.71
C GLY A 98 -12.37 -9.37 -3.72
N ARG A 99 -12.15 -9.60 -5.03
CA ARG A 99 -13.13 -9.23 -6.05
C ARG A 99 -14.39 -10.05 -5.76
N LYS A 100 -15.52 -9.39 -5.50
CA LYS A 100 -16.81 -10.08 -5.33
C LYS A 100 -17.11 -10.87 -6.60
N TRP A 101 -17.52 -12.12 -6.45
CA TRP A 101 -18.07 -12.87 -7.57
C TRP A 101 -19.29 -12.13 -8.08
N THR A 102 -19.39 -12.04 -9.40
CA THR A 102 -20.59 -11.52 -10.05
C THR A 102 -21.27 -12.69 -10.75
N PRO A 103 -22.60 -12.68 -10.94
CA PRO A 103 -23.30 -13.75 -11.64
C PRO A 103 -22.70 -14.00 -13.02
N ARG A 104 -22.25 -12.91 -13.67
CA ARG A 104 -21.50 -12.95 -14.91
C ARG A 104 -20.24 -13.81 -14.83
N MET A 105 -19.42 -13.63 -13.78
CA MET A 105 -18.19 -14.43 -13.51
C MET A 105 -18.48 -15.90 -13.30
N VAL A 106 -19.60 -16.23 -12.67
CA VAL A 106 -20.04 -17.62 -12.50
C VAL A 106 -20.39 -18.23 -13.85
N ILE A 107 -21.20 -17.52 -14.65
CA ILE A 107 -21.58 -17.95 -16.01
C ILE A 107 -20.37 -18.08 -16.93
N TYR A 108 -19.42 -17.15 -16.85
CA TYR A 108 -18.15 -17.23 -17.59
C TYR A 108 -17.41 -18.53 -17.31
N GLN A 109 -17.43 -18.99 -16.06
CA GLN A 109 -16.74 -20.19 -15.65
C GLN A 109 -17.49 -21.46 -16.04
N TRP A 110 -18.82 -21.45 -15.98
CA TRP A 110 -19.64 -22.59 -16.41
C TRP A 110 -19.59 -22.81 -17.92
N ASN A 111 -19.65 -21.74 -18.71
CA ASN A 111 -19.81 -21.83 -20.16
C ASN A 111 -18.50 -21.52 -20.92
N GLN A 112 -17.35 -21.66 -20.25
CA GLN A 112 -16.05 -21.33 -20.84
C GLN A 112 -15.77 -22.17 -22.09
N GLU A 113 -16.05 -23.47 -22.05
CA GLU A 113 -15.83 -24.38 -23.18
C GLU A 113 -16.72 -24.04 -24.38
N GLU A 114 -17.97 -23.68 -24.12
CA GLU A 114 -18.92 -23.28 -25.15
C GLU A 114 -18.52 -21.98 -25.83
N VAL A 115 -18.09 -20.99 -25.03
CA VAL A 115 -17.55 -19.72 -25.55
C VAL A 115 -16.33 -19.99 -26.44
N LEU A 116 -15.42 -20.88 -26.03
CA LEU A 116 -14.24 -21.20 -26.82
C LEU A 116 -14.58 -21.91 -28.14
N LYS A 117 -15.52 -22.87 -28.11
CA LYS A 117 -16.01 -23.54 -29.32
C LYS A 117 -16.64 -22.55 -30.31
N ARG A 118 -17.53 -21.66 -29.84
CA ARG A 118 -18.14 -20.63 -30.70
C ARG A 118 -17.11 -19.71 -31.35
N ILE A 119 -16.04 -19.36 -30.63
CA ILE A 119 -14.96 -18.54 -31.20
C ILE A 119 -14.21 -19.31 -32.29
N GLU A 120 -13.93 -20.58 -32.06
CA GLU A 120 -13.28 -21.44 -33.05
C GLU A 120 -14.16 -21.61 -34.30
N ASP A 121 -15.46 -21.87 -34.12
CA ASP A 121 -16.41 -22.08 -35.23
C ASP A 121 -16.67 -20.79 -36.04
N GLU A 122 -16.84 -19.64 -35.38
CA GLU A 122 -17.20 -18.38 -36.06
C GLU A 122 -15.99 -17.64 -36.64
N SER A 123 -14.84 -17.70 -35.96
CA SER A 123 -13.67 -16.88 -36.32
C SER A 123 -12.46 -17.69 -36.76
N GLY A 124 -12.48 -19.02 -36.59
CA GLY A 124 -11.31 -19.88 -36.81
C GLY A 124 -10.16 -19.59 -35.84
N ALA A 125 -10.36 -18.74 -34.84
CA ALA A 125 -9.33 -18.36 -33.90
C ALA A 125 -9.11 -19.47 -32.88
N LYS A 126 -7.89 -20.03 -32.89
CA LYS A 126 -7.52 -21.09 -31.94
C LYS A 126 -7.65 -20.62 -30.50
N PRO A 127 -8.22 -21.44 -29.60
CA PRO A 127 -8.20 -21.19 -28.16
C PRO A 127 -6.78 -20.89 -27.65
N GLY A 128 -6.63 -19.85 -26.84
CA GLY A 128 -5.34 -19.44 -26.28
C GLY A 128 -4.49 -18.52 -27.17
N GLY A 129 -4.89 -18.27 -28.41
CA GLY A 129 -4.24 -17.29 -29.28
C GLY A 129 -4.60 -15.84 -28.95
N PRO A 130 -3.73 -14.85 -29.22
CA PRO A 130 -4.05 -13.43 -29.02
C PRO A 130 -5.28 -12.94 -29.81
N SER A 131 -5.57 -13.56 -30.95
CA SER A 131 -6.73 -13.26 -31.80
C SER A 131 -8.06 -13.61 -31.13
N MET A 132 -8.10 -14.65 -30.29
CA MET A 132 -9.30 -15.12 -29.59
C MET A 132 -9.90 -14.02 -28.69
N PHE A 133 -9.06 -13.23 -28.02
CA PHE A 133 -9.52 -12.18 -27.10
C PHE A 133 -10.42 -11.13 -27.77
N LYS A 134 -10.26 -10.89 -29.07
CA LYS A 134 -11.11 -9.96 -29.82
C LYS A 134 -12.54 -10.47 -29.97
N HIS A 135 -12.73 -11.78 -30.11
CA HIS A 135 -14.03 -12.43 -30.31
C HIS A 135 -14.66 -12.87 -28.99
N TYR A 136 -13.86 -13.02 -27.92
CA TYR A 136 -14.30 -13.50 -26.62
C TYR A 136 -15.48 -12.73 -26.03
N GLN A 137 -15.41 -11.39 -26.00
CA GLN A 137 -16.51 -10.61 -25.42
C GLN A 137 -17.82 -10.73 -26.19
N ALA A 138 -17.76 -10.91 -27.51
CA ALA A 138 -18.94 -11.08 -28.34
C ALA A 138 -19.57 -12.46 -28.15
N ALA A 139 -18.76 -13.52 -28.17
CA ALA A 139 -19.21 -14.89 -27.93
C ALA A 139 -19.89 -15.05 -26.57
N VAL A 140 -19.31 -14.46 -25.53
CA VAL A 140 -19.91 -14.46 -24.18
C VAL A 140 -21.27 -13.77 -24.17
N LYS A 141 -21.40 -12.60 -24.83
CA LYS A 141 -22.68 -11.87 -24.84
C LYS A 141 -23.79 -12.69 -25.48
N ARG A 142 -23.46 -13.49 -26.51
CA ARG A 142 -24.41 -14.39 -27.16
C ARG A 142 -24.81 -15.55 -26.25
N VAL A 143 -23.84 -16.23 -25.65
CA VAL A 143 -24.11 -17.28 -24.63
C VAL A 143 -24.98 -16.73 -23.50
N MET A 144 -24.70 -15.51 -23.03
CA MET A 144 -25.52 -14.86 -22.02
C MET A 144 -26.95 -14.52 -22.45
N ALA A 145 -27.17 -14.25 -23.74
CA ALA A 145 -28.49 -13.93 -24.27
C ALA A 145 -29.34 -15.19 -24.50
N GLU A 146 -28.70 -16.36 -24.61
CA GLU A 146 -29.35 -17.65 -24.82
C GLU A 146 -29.60 -18.41 -23.51
N LEU A 147 -28.98 -17.98 -22.41
CA LEU A 147 -29.22 -18.54 -21.07
C LEU A 147 -30.66 -18.31 -20.62
N SER A 148 -31.22 -19.34 -19.99
CA SER A 148 -32.54 -19.27 -19.38
C SER A 148 -32.54 -18.42 -18.10
N ASP A 149 -33.69 -17.86 -17.74
CA ASP A 149 -33.84 -17.07 -16.51
C ASP A 149 -33.48 -17.88 -15.25
N ASP A 150 -33.75 -19.19 -15.26
CA ASP A 150 -33.41 -20.12 -14.18
C ASP A 150 -31.89 -20.27 -13.97
N GLU A 151 -31.10 -20.27 -15.04
CA GLU A 151 -29.63 -20.34 -14.97
C GLU A 151 -29.01 -19.02 -14.51
N LEU A 152 -29.63 -17.90 -14.91
CA LEU A 152 -29.29 -16.57 -14.44
C LEU A 152 -29.57 -16.41 -12.93
N GLU A 153 -30.65 -17.00 -12.43
CA GLU A 153 -30.97 -17.00 -11.00
C GLU A 153 -29.98 -17.83 -10.17
N LYS A 154 -29.68 -19.06 -10.61
CA LYS A 154 -28.63 -19.90 -9.97
C LYS A 154 -27.26 -19.24 -9.96
N ALA A 155 -26.91 -18.50 -11.01
CA ALA A 155 -25.67 -17.74 -11.06
C ALA A 155 -25.66 -16.57 -10.06
N LYS A 156 -26.82 -15.94 -9.79
CA LYS A 156 -26.96 -14.92 -8.73
C LYS A 156 -26.76 -15.52 -7.36
N GLU A 157 -27.44 -16.62 -7.05
CA GLU A 157 -27.27 -17.32 -5.76
C GLU A 157 -25.83 -17.76 -5.53
N THR A 158 -25.15 -18.22 -6.58
CA THR A 158 -23.74 -18.67 -6.49
C THR A 158 -22.77 -17.50 -6.32
N ALA A 159 -23.08 -16.33 -6.89
CA ALA A 159 -22.27 -15.12 -6.73
C ALA A 159 -22.42 -14.44 -5.36
N GLU A 160 -23.53 -14.71 -4.66
CA GLU A 160 -23.84 -14.18 -3.34
C GLU A 160 -23.33 -15.05 -2.17
N LYS A 161 -22.94 -16.30 -2.44
CA LYS A 161 -22.24 -17.19 -1.49
C LYS A 161 -20.81 -16.72 -1.21
#